data_AF-A0A2Z5QWV5-F1
#
_entry.id   AF-A0A2Z5QWV5-F1
#
_cell.length_a   1.000
_cell.length_b   1.000
_cell.length_c   1.000
_cell.angle_alpha   90.00
_cell.angle_beta   90.00
_cell.angle_gamma   90.00
#
_symmetry.space_group_name_H-M   'P 1'
#
loop_
_entity.id
_entity.type
_entity.pdbx_description
1 polymer ?
#
loop_
_entity_poly.entity_id
_entity_poly.type
_entity_poly.pdbx_seq_one_letter_code
_entity_poly.pdbx_strand_id
1 'polypeptide(L)'
;MGAETLTGRIVNAIDLIDGILDAGSIRDYTSRDQLIFMREQLTSMASHLRHRTAPAAGAHALMSRMVVDSWPLDSTLGRQLVDIEDDYLALLQGTRRHP
;
A
#
# COMPACT_ATOMS: atom_id res chain seq x y z
N MET A 1 -9.14 -8.21 -10.08
CA MET A 1 -7.83 -8.83 -9.77
C MET A 1 -8.01 -9.83 -8.62
N GLY A 2 -7.25 -10.92 -8.55
CA GLY A 2 -7.34 -11.90 -7.44
C GLY A 2 -6.52 -11.50 -6.22
N ALA A 3 -6.88 -11.99 -5.03
CA ALA A 3 -6.18 -11.68 -3.77
C ALA A 3 -4.69 -12.11 -3.76
N GLU A 4 -4.35 -13.22 -4.43
CA GLU A 4 -2.97 -13.69 -4.55
C GLU A 4 -2.11 -12.74 -5.41
N THR A 5 -2.65 -12.29 -6.55
CA THR A 5 -1.99 -11.30 -7.41
C THR A 5 -1.76 -9.98 -6.69
N LEU A 6 -2.76 -9.51 -5.93
CA LEU A 6 -2.62 -8.30 -5.14
C LEU A 6 -1.58 -8.45 -4.02
N THR A 7 -1.57 -9.60 -3.34
CA THR A 7 -0.57 -9.90 -2.29
C THR A 7 0.86 -9.83 -2.86
N GLY A 8 1.09 -10.39 -4.06
CA GLY A 8 2.38 -10.29 -4.73
C GLY A 8 2.80 -8.84 -5.03
N ARG A 9 1.87 -8.00 -5.49
CA ARG A 9 2.13 -6.56 -5.72
C ARG A 9 2.44 -5.80 -4.44
N ILE A 10 1.74 -6.12 -3.35
CA ILE A 10 1.97 -5.53 -2.03
C ILE A 10 3.37 -5.88 -1.52
N VAL A 11 3.78 -7.16 -1.60
CA VAL A 11 5.11 -7.60 -1.17
C VAL A 11 6.20 -6.89 -1.97
N ASN A 12 6.06 -6.82 -3.30
CA ASN A 12 7.00 -6.09 -4.13
C ASN A 12 7.12 -4.59 -3.75
N ALA A 13 6.01 -3.93 -3.44
CA ALA A 13 6.04 -2.54 -2.98
C ALA A 13 6.72 -2.36 -1.62
N ILE A 14 6.57 -3.33 -0.71
CA ILE A 14 7.30 -3.35 0.58
C ILE A 14 8.80 -3.45 0.34
N ASP A 15 9.24 -4.38 -0.52
CA ASP A 15 10.67 -4.57 -0.83
C ASP A 15 11.29 -3.30 -1.44
N LEU A 16 10.55 -2.61 -2.31
CA LEU A 16 10.98 -1.33 -2.89
C LEU A 16 11.15 -0.25 -1.82
N ILE A 17 10.19 -0.12 -0.91
CA ILE A 17 10.26 0.85 0.20
C ILE A 17 11.44 0.52 1.12
N ASP A 18 11.65 -0.75 1.46
CA ASP A 18 12.77 -1.18 2.29
C ASP A 18 14.12 -0.87 1.62
N GLY A 19 14.24 -1.08 0.30
CA GLY A 19 15.42 -0.69 -0.45
C GLY A 19 15.68 0.83 -0.45
N ILE A 20 14.64 1.65 -0.57
CA ILE A 20 14.76 3.12 -0.50
C ILE A 20 15.21 3.58 0.89
N LEU A 21 14.61 2.98 1.94
CA LEU A 21 14.92 3.29 3.33
C LEU A 21 16.37 2.90 3.69
N ASP A 22 16.84 1.74 3.22
CA ASP A 22 18.20 1.24 3.44
C ASP A 22 19.24 2.09 2.69
N ALA A 23 18.99 2.41 1.42
CA ALA A 23 19.89 3.21 0.60
C ALA A 23 19.96 4.69 1.03
N GLY A 24 19.07 5.15 1.90
CA GLY A 24 18.95 6.57 2.27
C GLY A 24 18.54 7.46 1.09
N SER A 25 18.02 6.88 0.01
CA SER A 25 17.67 7.56 -1.25
C SER A 25 16.27 8.21 -1.16
N ILE A 26 16.05 8.99 -0.09
CA ILE A 26 14.76 9.62 0.22
C ILE A 26 14.53 10.86 -0.68
N ARG A 27 15.54 11.28 -1.45
CA ARG A 27 15.54 12.53 -2.24
C ARG A 27 14.40 12.65 -3.25
N ASP A 28 13.84 11.53 -3.69
CA ASP A 28 12.73 11.46 -4.65
C ASP A 28 11.36 11.22 -3.99
N TYR A 29 11.29 11.28 -2.65
CA TYR A 29 10.11 10.99 -1.84
C TYR A 29 9.92 12.03 -0.73
N THR A 30 8.71 12.14 -0.18
CA THR A 30 8.38 13.20 0.77
C THR A 30 9.19 13.14 2.07
N SER A 31 9.19 11.99 2.75
CA SER A 31 9.91 11.81 4.01
C SER A 31 10.10 10.35 4.37
N ARG A 32 11.06 10.08 5.27
CA ARG A 32 11.30 8.75 5.84
C ARG A 32 10.08 8.22 6.59
N ASP A 33 9.44 9.07 7.40
CA ASP A 33 8.26 8.69 8.18
C ASP A 33 7.08 8.30 7.30
N GLN A 34 6.87 9.00 6.17
CA GLN A 34 5.86 8.62 5.19
C GLN A 34 6.14 7.25 4.58
N LEU A 35 7.40 6.98 4.20
CA LEU A 35 7.79 5.67 3.67
C LEU A 35 7.58 4.54 4.69
N ILE A 36 7.95 4.76 5.95
CA ILE A 36 7.71 3.80 7.05
C ILE A 36 6.21 3.55 7.22
N PHE A 37 5.40 4.61 7.24
CA PHE A 37 3.96 4.47 7.32
C PHE A 37 3.38 3.63 6.17
N MET A 38 3.79 3.91 4.92
CA MET A 38 3.35 3.15 3.74
C MET A 38 3.70 1.67 3.86
N ARG A 39 4.92 1.37 4.31
CA ARG A 39 5.38 0.00 4.56
C ARG A 39 4.52 -0.74 5.58
N GLU A 40 4.16 -0.07 6.68
CA GLU A 40 3.32 -0.64 7.72
C GLU A 40 1.90 -0.92 7.21
N GLN A 41 1.32 0.01 6.44
CA GLN A 41 0.00 -0.20 5.84
C GLN A 41 -0.02 -1.37 4.87
N LEU A 42 0.98 -1.45 3.99
CA LEU A 42 1.15 -2.57 3.05
C LEU A 42 1.32 -3.90 3.79
N THR A 43 2.13 -3.93 4.86
CA THR A 43 2.31 -5.13 5.69
C THR A 43 1.00 -5.60 6.30
N SER A 44 0.18 -4.65 6.79
CA SER A 44 -1.15 -4.92 7.32
C SER A 44 -2.08 -5.49 6.25
N MET A 45 -2.10 -4.91 5.04
CA MET A 45 -2.89 -5.41 3.89
C MET A 45 -2.46 -6.82 3.47
N ALA A 46 -1.17 -7.09 3.35
CA ALA A 46 -0.66 -8.43 3.01
C ALA A 46 -1.04 -9.47 4.08
N SER A 47 -0.89 -9.10 5.36
CA SER A 47 -1.29 -9.94 6.49
C SER A 47 -2.78 -10.26 6.42
N HIS A 48 -3.61 -9.24 6.14
CA HIS A 48 -5.04 -9.42 5.96
C HIS A 48 -5.37 -10.39 4.81
N LEU A 49 -4.82 -10.17 3.62
CA LEU A 49 -5.11 -11.03 2.46
C LEU A 49 -4.66 -12.48 2.68
N ARG A 50 -3.52 -12.67 3.36
CA ARG A 50 -2.95 -14.00 3.61
C ARG A 50 -3.70 -14.78 4.70
N HIS A 51 -4.10 -14.08 5.76
CA HIS A 51 -4.67 -14.72 6.96
C HIS A 51 -6.18 -14.55 7.09
N ARG A 52 -6.82 -13.83 6.16
CA ARG A 52 -8.25 -13.46 6.20
C ARG A 52 -8.67 -12.86 7.56
N THR A 53 -7.78 -12.09 8.18
CA THR A 53 -8.05 -11.41 9.45
C THR A 53 -9.02 -10.24 9.25
N ALA A 54 -9.53 -9.58 10.29
CA ALA A 54 -10.23 -8.32 10.06
C ALA A 54 -9.19 -7.25 9.66
N PRO A 55 -9.43 -6.42 8.63
CA PRO A 55 -8.56 -5.28 8.34
C PRO A 55 -8.48 -4.36 9.56
N ALA A 56 -7.30 -3.80 9.84
CA ALA A 56 -7.16 -2.80 10.88
C ALA A 56 -8.09 -1.61 10.57
N ALA A 57 -9.01 -1.29 11.49
CA ALA A 57 -10.00 -0.24 11.27
C ALA A 57 -9.31 1.10 10.98
N GLY A 58 -9.64 1.74 9.86
CA GLY A 58 -9.14 3.07 9.48
C GLY A 58 -7.81 3.12 8.72
N ALA A 59 -7.19 1.98 8.41
CA ALA A 59 -5.85 1.89 7.80
C ALA A 59 -5.79 2.16 6.27
N HIS A 60 -6.93 2.15 5.57
CA HIS A 60 -6.94 1.87 4.11
C HIS A 60 -7.44 3.01 3.21
N ALA A 61 -7.50 4.24 3.73
CA ALA A 61 -7.87 5.43 2.95
C ALA A 61 -6.87 6.58 3.10
N LEU A 62 -5.70 6.30 3.69
CA LEU A 62 -4.69 7.30 4.01
C LEU A 62 -3.55 7.30 2.99
N MET A 63 -3.31 6.20 2.28
CA MET A 63 -2.15 6.07 1.40
C MET A 63 -2.32 6.93 0.14
N SER A 64 -3.44 6.79 -0.57
CA SER A 64 -3.71 7.62 -1.76
C SER A 64 -3.71 9.11 -1.45
N ARG A 65 -4.32 9.50 -0.33
CA ARG A 65 -4.32 10.89 0.12
C ARG A 65 -2.90 11.41 0.38
N MET A 66 -2.09 10.67 1.12
CA MET A 66 -0.69 11.05 1.39
C MET A 66 0.14 11.16 0.12
N VAL A 67 -0.04 10.24 -0.84
CA VAL A 67 0.63 10.30 -2.14
C VAL A 67 0.22 11.56 -2.90
N VAL A 68 -1.09 11.82 -3.02
CA VAL A 68 -1.62 12.99 -3.74
C VAL A 68 -1.16 14.32 -3.11
N ASP A 69 -1.17 14.41 -1.79
CA ASP A 69 -0.84 15.66 -1.08
C ASP A 69 0.67 15.97 -1.12
N SER A 70 1.53 14.96 -1.19
CA SER A 70 2.94 15.13 -0.80
C SER A 70 4.00 14.55 -1.75
N TRP A 71 3.63 13.69 -2.71
CA TRP A 71 4.61 13.01 -3.56
C TRP A 71 4.75 13.67 -4.94
N PRO A 72 5.90 13.53 -5.62
CA PRO A 72 6.04 13.98 -7.01
C PRO A 72 5.00 13.32 -7.93
N LEU A 73 4.44 14.10 -8.85
CA LEU A 73 3.40 13.61 -9.78
C LEU A 73 3.86 12.45 -10.68
N ASP A 74 5.15 12.38 -10.98
CA ASP A 74 5.76 11.31 -11.79
C ASP A 74 6.24 10.11 -10.93
N SER A 75 5.93 10.09 -9.64
CA SER A 75 6.36 9.01 -8.76
C SER A 75 5.72 7.68 -9.16
N THR A 76 6.53 6.80 -9.76
CA THR A 76 6.12 5.44 -10.11
C THR A 76 5.67 4.66 -8.87
N LEU A 77 6.39 4.79 -7.76
CA LEU A 77 6.01 4.18 -6.49
C LEU A 77 4.69 4.78 -5.97
N GLY A 78 4.53 6.11 -6.03
CA GLY A 78 3.29 6.77 -5.63
C GLY A 78 2.08 6.24 -6.40
N ARG A 79 2.20 6.11 -7.73
CA ARG A 79 1.17 5.51 -8.59
C ARG A 79 0.84 4.08 -8.16
N GLN A 80 1.87 3.26 -7.94
CA GLN A 80 1.72 1.87 -7.53
C GLN A 80 0.99 1.73 -6.18
N LEU A 81 1.27 2.60 -5.21
CA LEU A 81 0.61 2.59 -3.91
C LEU A 81 -0.87 2.93 -4.01
N VAL A 82 -1.24 3.91 -4.85
CA VAL A 82 -2.65 4.27 -5.10
C VAL A 82 -3.40 3.10 -5.74
N ASP A 83 -2.81 2.48 -6.77
CA ASP A 83 -3.45 1.35 -7.45
C ASP A 83 -3.63 0.14 -6.52
N ILE A 84 -2.65 -0.13 -5.63
CA ILE A 84 -2.75 -1.18 -4.62
C ILE A 84 -3.90 -0.92 -3.65
N GLU A 85 -4.05 0.31 -3.16
CA GLU A 85 -5.12 0.68 -2.24
C GLU A 85 -6.50 0.52 -2.89
N ASP A 86 -6.65 0.95 -4.16
CA ASP A 86 -7.90 0.82 -4.92
C ASP A 86 -8.28 -0.66 -5.15
N ASP A 87 -7.34 -1.48 -5.64
CA ASP A 87 -7.56 -2.92 -5.85
C ASP A 87 -7.92 -3.64 -4.53
N TYR A 88 -7.28 -3.24 -3.42
CA TYR A 88 -7.57 -3.78 -2.10
C TYR A 88 -8.98 -3.42 -1.62
N LEU A 89 -9.38 -2.15 -1.76
CA LEU A 89 -10.73 -1.69 -1.41
C LEU A 89 -11.80 -2.37 -2.27
N ALA A 90 -11.54 -2.56 -3.57
CA ALA A 90 -12.43 -3.28 -4.47
C ALA A 90 -12.64 -4.73 -4.02
N LEU A 91 -11.57 -5.43 -3.59
CA LEU A 91 -11.68 -6.79 -3.03
C LEU A 91 -12.50 -6.82 -1.73
N LEU A 92 -12.28 -5.85 -0.82
CA LEU A 92 -13.07 -5.76 0.42
C LEU A 92 -14.56 -5.56 0.14
N GLN A 93 -14.90 -4.70 -0.82
CA GLN A 93 -16.29 -4.41 -1.20
C GLN A 93 -16.94 -5.59 -1.93
N GLY A 94 -16.20 -6.32 -2.77
CA GLY A 94 -16.66 -7.55 -3.39
C GLY A 94 -16.94 -8.66 -2.36
N THR A 95 -16.13 -8.74 -1.30
CA THR A 95 -16.30 -9.73 -0.21
C THR A 95 -17.55 -9.46 0.65
N ARG A 96 -18.03 -8.21 0.73
CA ARG A 96 -19.26 -7.84 1.47
C ARG A 96 -20.57 -8.13 0.71
N ARG A 97 -20.52 -8.62 -0.54
CA ARG A 97 -21.69 -8.87 -1.40
C ARG A 97 -22.13 -10.34 -1.47
N HIS A 98 -21.91 -11.13 -0.43
CA HIS A 98 -22.55 -12.44 -0.32
C HIS A 98 -23.58 -12.45 0.82
N PRO A 99 -24.89 -12.61 0.53
CA PRO A 99 -25.95 -12.76 1.53
C PRO A 99 -25.85 -14.10 2.27
#